data_AF-A0A484LXB8-F1
#
_entry.id   AF-A0A484LXB8-F1
#
_cell.length_a   1.000
_cell.length_b   1.000
_cell.length_c   1.000
_cell.angle_alpha   90.00
_cell.angle_beta   90.00
_cell.angle_gamma   90.00
#
_symmetry.space_group_name_H-M   'P 1'
#
loop_
_entity.id
_entity.type
_entity.pdbx_description
1 polymer ?
#
loop_
_entity_poly.entity_id
_entity_poly.type
_entity_poly.pdbx_seq_one_letter_code
_entity_poly.pdbx_strand_id
1 'polypeptide(L)'
;MGPKFTNEKGLNHVTFSTADGDSKNKFTYFKQMGIADAIVDLVGSGTTSRENNLKEIAGGVISQSQAVLVASRKSLTRKDVLDITHEMLERLEAHLCALGQITV
;
A
#
# COMPACT_ATOMS: atom_id res chain seq x y z
N MET A 1 -1.48 -7.28 -9.00
CA MET A 1 -2.50 -7.19 -7.93
C MET A 1 -3.90 -7.01 -8.52
N GLY A 2 -4.14 -5.97 -9.34
CA GLY A 2 -5.45 -5.71 -9.97
C GLY A 2 -6.09 -6.91 -10.69
N PRO A 3 -5.45 -7.53 -11.70
CA PRO A 3 -6.05 -8.65 -12.43
C PRO A 3 -6.39 -9.87 -11.56
N LYS A 4 -5.54 -10.18 -10.57
CA LYS A 4 -5.79 -11.28 -9.63
C LYS A 4 -7.06 -11.00 -8.80
N PHE A 5 -7.15 -9.80 -8.23
CA PHE A 5 -8.31 -9.40 -7.43
C PHE A 5 -9.61 -9.41 -8.23
N THR A 6 -9.61 -8.87 -9.45
CA THR A 6 -10.82 -8.86 -10.30
C THR A 6 -11.28 -10.27 -10.65
N ASN A 7 -10.34 -11.16 -10.99
CA ASN A 7 -10.65 -12.56 -11.29
C ASN A 7 -11.22 -13.28 -10.06
N GLU A 8 -10.62 -13.10 -8.88
CA GLU A 8 -11.12 -13.69 -7.62
C GLU A 8 -12.51 -13.16 -7.22
N LYS A 9 -12.86 -11.95 -7.67
CA LYS A 9 -14.21 -11.35 -7.49
C LYS A 9 -15.19 -11.68 -8.62
N GLY A 10 -14.78 -12.43 -9.65
CA GLY A 10 -15.63 -12.78 -10.79
C GLY A 10 -15.88 -11.63 -11.77
N LEU A 11 -15.05 -10.58 -11.75
CA LEU A 11 -15.14 -9.44 -12.65
C LEU A 11 -14.35 -9.74 -13.93
N ASN A 12 -15.04 -10.23 -14.97
CA ASN A 12 -14.42 -10.75 -16.18
C ASN A 12 -14.23 -9.72 -17.30
N HIS A 13 -14.89 -8.57 -17.22
CA HIS A 13 -14.88 -7.53 -18.25
C HIS A 13 -14.20 -6.27 -17.72
N VAL A 14 -12.89 -6.38 -17.43
CA VAL A 14 -12.09 -5.29 -16.88
C VAL A 14 -10.89 -5.04 -17.77
N THR A 15 -10.66 -3.77 -18.12
CA THR A 15 -9.44 -3.32 -18.80
C THR A 15 -8.66 -2.41 -17.87
N PHE A 16 -7.35 -2.62 -17.77
CA PHE A 16 -6.47 -1.79 -16.97
C PHE A 16 -5.74 -0.80 -17.88
N SER A 17 -5.75 0.47 -17.48
CA SER A 17 -4.92 1.51 -18.08
C SER A 17 -3.98 2.06 -17.00
N THR A 18 -2.73 2.31 -17.37
CA THR A 18 -1.76 2.93 -16.47
C THR A 18 -1.81 4.44 -16.62
N ALA A 19 -1.59 5.10 -15.48
CA ALA A 19 -1.67 6.53 -15.34
C ALA A 19 -0.36 7.01 -14.73
N ASP A 20 0.49 7.71 -15.47
CA ASP A 20 1.76 8.26 -14.94
C ASP A 20 1.57 9.64 -14.30
N GLY A 21 1.99 9.82 -13.04
CA GLY A 21 1.98 11.11 -12.32
C GLY A 21 1.23 11.15 -10.97
N ASP A 22 1.79 11.92 -10.03
CA ASP A 22 1.43 12.17 -8.60
C ASP A 22 0.59 13.46 -8.40
N SER A 23 -0.03 14.01 -9.44
CA SER A 23 -0.78 15.24 -9.29
C SER A 23 -2.19 14.98 -8.76
N LYS A 24 -2.55 15.59 -7.62
CA LYS A 24 -3.90 15.54 -7.02
C LYS A 24 -5.04 15.82 -8.03
N ASN A 25 -4.78 16.61 -9.06
CA ASN A 25 -5.76 16.96 -10.10
C ASN A 25 -6.08 15.80 -11.06
N LYS A 26 -5.28 14.74 -11.08
CA LYS A 26 -5.37 13.66 -12.06
C LYS A 26 -6.57 12.75 -11.87
N PHE A 27 -6.96 12.48 -10.63
CA PHE A 27 -8.19 11.72 -10.34
C PHE A 27 -9.44 12.41 -10.87
N THR A 28 -9.45 13.74 -10.79
CA THR A 28 -10.51 14.57 -11.34
C THR A 28 -10.56 14.45 -12.87
N TYR A 29 -9.41 14.43 -13.56
CA TYR A 29 -9.35 14.18 -15.01
C TYR A 29 -9.86 12.79 -15.40
N PHE A 30 -9.48 11.72 -14.68
CA PHE A 30 -9.96 10.37 -14.98
C PHE A 30 -11.48 10.27 -14.94
N LYS A 31 -12.09 10.88 -13.93
CA LYS A 31 -13.54 10.89 -13.73
C LYS A 31 -14.26 11.81 -14.73
N GLN A 32 -13.78 13.05 -14.92
CA GLN A 32 -14.47 14.05 -15.74
C GLN A 32 -14.27 13.83 -17.24
N MET A 33 -13.13 13.27 -17.65
CA MET A 33 -12.82 13.02 -19.07
C MET A 33 -13.16 11.59 -19.52
N GLY A 34 -13.75 10.76 -18.64
CA GLY A 34 -14.21 9.41 -18.99
C GLY A 34 -13.08 8.43 -19.34
N ILE A 35 -11.89 8.62 -18.78
CA ILE A 35 -10.72 7.77 -19.09
C ILE A 35 -10.79 6.42 -18.34
N ALA A 36 -11.45 6.38 -17.19
CA ALA A 36 -11.70 5.14 -16.43
C ALA A 36 -12.96 5.25 -15.57
N ASP A 37 -13.69 4.15 -15.41
CA ASP A 37 -14.89 4.06 -14.55
C ASP A 37 -14.55 3.97 -13.05
N ALA A 38 -13.39 3.40 -12.72
CA ALA A 38 -12.88 3.24 -11.37
C ALA A 38 -11.35 3.31 -11.35
N ILE A 39 -10.79 3.59 -10.17
CA ILE A 39 -9.35 3.76 -9.98
C ILE A 39 -8.89 2.83 -8.86
N VAL A 40 -7.70 2.26 -9.04
CA VAL A 40 -7.00 1.48 -8.01
C VAL A 40 -5.78 2.27 -7.60
N ASP A 41 -5.71 2.67 -6.33
CA ASP A 41 -4.63 3.49 -5.79
C ASP A 41 -4.34 3.15 -4.32
N LEU A 42 -3.21 3.62 -3.80
CA LEU A 42 -2.85 3.51 -2.39
C LEU A 42 -3.60 4.56 -1.58
N VAL A 43 -4.32 4.12 -0.56
CA VAL A 43 -5.06 5.01 0.35
C VAL A 43 -4.41 5.01 1.73
N GLY A 44 -3.96 6.20 2.16
CA GLY A 44 -3.52 6.46 3.54
C GLY A 44 -4.68 6.93 4.41
N SER A 45 -4.72 8.24 4.73
CA SER A 45 -5.81 8.86 5.50
C SER A 45 -7.12 9.05 4.72
N GLY A 46 -7.11 8.81 3.40
CA GLY A 46 -8.27 9.03 2.52
C GLY A 46 -8.50 10.48 2.11
N THR A 47 -7.67 11.44 2.53
CA THR A 47 -7.83 12.87 2.22
C THR A 47 -7.86 13.15 0.72
N THR A 48 -6.93 12.59 -0.06
CA THR A 48 -6.87 12.77 -1.52
C THR A 48 -8.11 12.24 -2.24
N SER A 49 -8.64 11.10 -1.80
CA SER A 49 -9.88 10.51 -2.35
C SER A 49 -11.06 11.44 -2.10
N ARG A 50 -11.19 11.95 -0.87
CA ARG A 50 -12.24 12.91 -0.48
C ARG A 50 -12.15 14.22 -1.26
N GLU A 51 -10.95 14.79 -1.41
CA GLU A 51 -10.71 16.02 -2.18
C GLU A 51 -11.13 15.88 -3.65
N ASN A 52 -11.06 14.66 -4.20
CA ASN A 52 -11.45 14.37 -5.60
C ASN A 52 -12.89 13.85 -5.75
N ASN A 53 -13.73 13.95 -4.71
CA ASN A 53 -15.09 13.41 -4.71
C ASN A 53 -15.14 11.93 -5.11
N LEU A 54 -14.13 11.17 -4.65
CA LEU A 54 -14.06 9.73 -4.74
C LEU A 54 -14.47 9.11 -3.41
N LYS A 55 -14.89 7.85 -3.49
CA LYS A 55 -15.19 7.02 -2.33
C LYS A 55 -14.62 5.64 -2.55
N GLU A 56 -14.21 5.00 -1.48
CA GLU A 56 -13.86 3.59 -1.52
C GLU A 56 -15.10 2.74 -1.82
N ILE A 57 -14.90 1.66 -2.58
CA ILE A 57 -15.96 0.72 -2.93
C ILE A 57 -16.01 -0.36 -1.84
N ALA A 58 -17.21 -0.70 -1.36
CA ALA A 58 -17.39 -1.78 -0.39
C ALA A 58 -16.85 -3.10 -0.95
N GLY A 59 -15.96 -3.76 -0.20
CA GLY A 59 -15.27 -4.96 -0.67
C GLY A 59 -14.20 -4.70 -1.75
N GLY A 60 -13.87 -3.43 -2.04
CA GLY A 60 -12.87 -2.98 -3.01
C GLY A 60 -11.44 -2.87 -2.46
N VAL A 61 -11.23 -3.16 -1.17
CA VAL A 61 -9.89 -3.22 -0.58
C VAL A 61 -9.16 -4.45 -1.13
N ILE A 62 -8.12 -4.21 -1.93
CA ILE A 62 -7.31 -5.28 -2.54
C ILE A 62 -6.35 -5.89 -1.52
N SER A 63 -5.66 -5.05 -0.76
CA SER A 63 -4.73 -5.46 0.29
C SER A 63 -4.54 -4.34 1.28
N GLN A 64 -4.44 -4.69 2.56
CA GLN A 64 -3.84 -3.81 3.55
C GLN A 64 -2.33 -3.91 3.45
N SER A 65 -1.64 -2.80 3.71
CA SER A 65 -0.18 -2.71 3.61
C SER A 65 0.36 -1.91 4.79
N GLN A 66 1.55 -2.31 5.23
CA GLN A 66 2.33 -1.63 6.25
C GLN A 66 3.81 -1.73 5.88
N ALA A 67 4.63 -0.86 6.46
CA ALA A 67 6.07 -1.00 6.35
C ALA A 67 6.51 -2.32 7.03
N VAL A 68 7.39 -3.07 6.36
CA VAL A 68 7.93 -4.33 6.85
C VAL A 68 9.44 -4.38 6.65
N LEU A 69 10.18 -4.93 7.60
CA LEU A 69 11.60 -5.22 7.44
C LEU A 69 11.76 -6.46 6.57
N VAL A 70 12.38 -6.31 5.39
CA VAL A 70 12.64 -7.40 4.45
C VAL A 70 14.14 -7.62 4.33
N ALA A 71 14.56 -8.89 4.43
CA ALA A 71 15.96 -9.28 4.27
C ALA A 71 16.11 -10.36 3.19
N SER A 72 17.20 -10.27 2.42
CA SER A 72 17.54 -11.28 1.42
C SER A 72 18.03 -12.56 2.10
N ARG A 73 17.32 -13.67 1.88
CA ARG A 73 17.71 -14.99 2.40
C ARG A 73 19.13 -15.39 2.02
N LYS A 74 19.57 -15.06 0.81
CA LYS A 74 20.94 -15.33 0.35
C LYS A 74 21.96 -14.51 1.14
N SER A 75 21.66 -13.24 1.42
CA SER A 75 22.56 -12.35 2.14
C SER A 75 22.70 -12.73 3.62
N LEU A 76 21.63 -13.25 4.24
CA LEU A 76 21.61 -13.71 5.63
C LEU A 76 22.46 -14.97 5.89
N THR A 77 23.02 -15.58 4.85
CA THR A 77 24.03 -16.64 5.02
C THR A 77 25.36 -16.11 5.55
N ARG A 78 25.63 -14.82 5.38
CA ARG A 78 26.78 -14.15 5.97
C ARG A 78 26.45 -13.73 7.41
N LYS A 79 27.31 -14.16 8.33
CA LYS A 79 27.11 -13.92 9.76
C LYS A 79 27.02 -12.44 10.13
N ASP A 80 27.89 -11.60 9.56
CA ASP A 80 27.88 -10.16 9.81
C ASP A 80 26.56 -9.48 9.40
N VAL A 81 25.96 -9.89 8.28
CA VAL A 81 24.66 -9.37 7.83
C VAL A 81 23.53 -9.90 8.71
N LEU A 82 23.58 -11.16 9.11
CA LEU A 82 22.59 -11.77 9.99
C LEU A 82 22.57 -11.07 11.35
N ASP A 83 23.75 -10.87 11.95
CA ASP A 83 23.90 -10.24 13.27
C ASP A 83 23.33 -8.81 13.26
N ILE A 84 23.64 -8.00 12.23
CA ILE A 84 23.08 -6.65 12.08
C ILE A 84 21.56 -6.70 11.87
N THR A 85 21.06 -7.66 11.08
CA THR A 85 19.61 -7.79 10.83
C THR A 85 18.88 -8.15 12.11
N HIS A 86 19.46 -9.01 12.95
CA HIS A 86 18.92 -9.38 14.25
C HIS A 86 18.87 -8.17 15.20
N GLU A 87 19.95 -7.41 15.29
CA GLU A 87 20.00 -6.19 16.10
C GLU A 87 18.97 -5.15 15.65
N MET A 88 18.81 -4.96 14.34
CA MET A 88 17.79 -4.06 13.79
C MET A 88 16.38 -4.50 14.14
N LEU A 89 16.10 -5.81 14.12
CA LEU A 89 14.81 -6.34 14.51
C LEU A 89 14.52 -6.04 15.99
N GLU A 90 15.47 -6.33 16.88
CA GLU A 90 15.33 -6.05 18.32
C GLU A 90 15.07 -4.56 18.60
N ARG A 91 15.79 -3.66 17.92
CA ARG A 91 15.63 -2.22 18.08
C ARG A 91 14.26 -1.73 17.61
N LEU A 92 13.77 -2.25 16.48
CA LEU A 92 12.46 -1.88 15.95
C LEU A 92 11.33 -2.39 16.85
N GLU A 93 11.42 -3.63 17.33
CA GLU A 93 10.43 -4.19 18.25
C GLU A 93 10.41 -3.44 19.59
N ALA A 94 11.58 -3.14 20.16
CA ALA A 94 11.69 -2.36 21.38
C ALA A 94 11.10 -0.96 21.20
N HIS A 95 11.37 -0.29 20.08
CA HIS A 95 10.79 1.01 19.77
C HIS A 95 9.26 0.95 19.69
N LEU A 96 8.71 -0.03 18.95
CA LEU A 96 7.26 -0.20 18.83
C LEU A 96 6.59 -0.50 20.18
N CYS A 97 7.22 -1.30 21.03
CA CYS A 97 6.72 -1.57 22.39
C CYS A 97 6.71 -0.31 23.27
N ALA A 98 7.69 0.57 23.11
CA ALA A 98 7.81 1.79 23.90
C ALA A 98 6.83 2.91 23.48
N LEU A 99 6.38 2.95 22.22
CA LEU A 99 5.50 4.02 21.70
C LEU A 99 4.18 4.22 22.46
N GLY A 100 3.76 3.25 23.28
CA GLY A 100 2.55 3.32 24.11
C GLY A 100 2.80 3.41 25.62
N GLN A 101 4.04 3.56 26.07
CA GLN A 101 4.39 3.57 27.49
C GLN A 101 4.86 4.95 27.95
N ILE A 102 4.42 5.35 29.15
CA ILE A 102 4.90 6.54 29.85
C ILE A 102 5.45 6.06 31.19
N THR A 103 6.70 6.37 31.49
CA THR A 103 7.28 6.08 32.81
C THR A 103 6.70 7.05 33.82
N VAL A 104 6.11 6.52 34.90
CA VAL A 104 5.49 7.27 36.02
C VAL A 104 6.41 7.26 37.22
#